data_AF-A0A5C7H073-F1
#
_entry.id   AF-A0A5C7H073-F1
#
_cell.length_a   1.000
_cell.length_b   1.000
_cell.length_c   1.000
_cell.angle_alpha   90.00
_cell.angle_beta   90.00
_cell.angle_gamma   90.00
#
_symmetry.space_group_name_H-M   'P 1'
#
loop_
_entity.id
_entity.type
_entity.pdbx_description
1 polymer ?
#
loop_
_entity_poly.entity_id
_entity_poly.type
_entity_poly.pdbx_seq_one_letter_code
_entity_poly.pdbx_strand_id
1 'polypeptide(L)'
;MTAVLTFVNSAAAANSSTGTTAAVEEGFVKGVVTYMVMDNLEVKPMSTISSITLLNEFNVQNVRSLKEKIVVLGVDEGLKLLKASLECKTVLTSIFLGVTGA
;
A
#
# COMPACT_ATOMS: atom_id res chain seq x y z
N MET A 1 -0.14 -27.09 13.59
CA MET A 1 -0.53 -27.20 12.17
C MET A 1 -0.92 -25.80 11.74
N THR A 2 0.03 -25.06 11.17
CA THR A 2 -0.13 -23.64 10.84
C THR A 2 -0.94 -23.52 9.56
N ALA A 3 -2.14 -22.94 9.63
CA ALA A 3 -2.92 -22.64 8.45
C ALA A 3 -2.30 -21.42 7.75
N VAL A 4 -1.80 -21.64 6.53
CA VAL A 4 -1.37 -20.56 5.63
C VAL A 4 -2.65 -19.98 5.03
N LEU A 5 -2.97 -18.73 5.37
CA LEU A 5 -4.07 -17.99 4.75
C LEU A 5 -3.59 -17.46 3.39
N THR A 6 -3.90 -18.18 2.32
CA THR A 6 -3.71 -17.73 0.93
C THR A 6 -4.80 -16.74 0.57
N PHE A 7 -4.46 -15.46 0.43
CA PHE A 7 -5.37 -14.45 -0.11
C PHE A 7 -5.17 -14.31 -1.63
N VAL A 8 -6.31 -14.37 -2.34
CA VAL A 8 -6.56 -14.14 -3.78
C VAL A 8 -6.38 -15.35 -4.70
N ASN A 9 -7.47 -16.14 -4.85
CA ASN A 9 -7.71 -16.97 -6.03
C ASN A 9 -8.52 -16.15 -7.04
N SER A 10 -7.88 -15.62 -8.09
CA SER A 10 -8.62 -15.06 -9.22
C SER A 10 -9.00 -16.20 -10.16
N ALA A 11 -10.27 -16.59 -10.14
CA ALA A 11 -10.81 -17.55 -11.09
C ALA A 11 -11.04 -16.84 -12.44
N ALA A 12 -10.14 -17.06 -13.40
CA ALA A 12 -10.43 -16.77 -14.81
C ALA A 12 -9.83 -17.86 -15.71
N ALA A 13 -10.73 -18.72 -16.19
CA ALA A 13 -10.71 -19.53 -17.41
C ALA A 13 -9.40 -20.18 -17.89
N ALA A 14 -9.48 -21.50 -18.04
CA ALA A 14 -8.50 -22.37 -18.67
C ALA A 14 -8.12 -21.92 -20.10
N ASN A 15 -6.81 -21.88 -20.39
CA ASN A 15 -6.26 -22.47 -21.61
C ASN A 15 -4.77 -22.80 -21.43
N SER A 16 -4.41 -24.07 -21.64
CA SER A 16 -3.05 -24.58 -21.60
C SER A 16 -2.29 -24.20 -22.89
N SER A 17 -1.12 -23.57 -22.78
CA SER A 17 -0.03 -23.76 -23.75
C SER A 17 1.33 -23.35 -23.18
N THR A 18 2.20 -24.36 -23.15
CA THR A 18 3.67 -24.41 -23.13
C THR A 18 4.47 -23.11 -23.33
N GLY A 19 5.45 -22.91 -22.43
CA GLY A 19 6.80 -22.51 -22.84
C GLY A 19 7.20 -21.04 -22.68
N THR A 20 7.35 -20.57 -21.42
CA THR A 20 8.40 -19.68 -20.90
C THR A 20 7.98 -19.34 -19.48
N THR A 21 8.74 -19.75 -18.47
CA THR A 21 8.53 -19.34 -17.07
C THR A 21 8.92 -17.87 -16.92
N ALA A 22 8.19 -16.97 -17.59
CA ALA A 22 8.15 -15.58 -17.19
C ALA A 22 7.51 -15.61 -15.81
N ALA A 23 8.25 -15.18 -14.78
CA ALA A 23 7.69 -14.98 -13.46
C ALA A 23 6.42 -14.16 -13.62
N VAL A 24 5.27 -14.82 -13.47
CA VAL A 24 3.99 -14.13 -13.50
C VAL A 24 4.05 -13.26 -12.26
N GLU A 25 4.21 -11.96 -12.47
CA GLU A 25 4.12 -11.00 -11.38
C GLU A 25 2.67 -11.00 -10.90
N GLU A 26 2.40 -11.85 -9.93
CA GLU A 26 1.09 -12.07 -9.36
C GLU A 26 0.87 -11.02 -8.27
N GLY A 27 0.04 -10.01 -8.57
CA GLY A 27 -0.27 -8.94 -7.63
C GLY A 27 -0.57 -7.59 -8.29
N PHE A 28 -0.91 -6.60 -7.48
CA PHE A 28 -1.21 -5.23 -7.94
C PHE A 28 0.07 -4.41 -8.24
N VAL A 29 1.22 -4.82 -7.69
CA VAL A 29 2.48 -4.09 -7.77
C VAL A 29 3.54 -4.87 -8.52
N LYS A 30 4.39 -4.15 -9.26
CA LYS A 30 5.49 -4.72 -10.02
C LYS A 30 6.67 -5.05 -9.10
N GLY A 31 7.34 -6.16 -9.33
CA GLY A 31 8.59 -6.49 -8.66
C GLY A 31 9.66 -5.43 -8.90
N VAL A 32 10.53 -5.20 -7.90
CA VAL A 32 11.71 -4.31 -7.97
C VAL A 32 11.38 -2.79 -8.00
N VAL A 33 10.13 -2.40 -7.82
CA VAL A 33 9.72 -0.99 -7.71
C VAL A 33 9.34 -0.67 -6.26
N THR A 34 9.88 0.43 -5.72
CA THR A 34 9.41 0.98 -4.45
C THR A 34 8.10 1.72 -4.70
N TYR A 35 7.09 1.48 -3.87
CA TYR A 35 5.78 2.13 -3.96
C TYR A 35 5.52 3.01 -2.75
N MET A 36 4.73 4.05 -2.98
CA MET A 36 4.15 4.92 -1.98
C MET A 36 2.65 4.63 -1.89
N VAL A 37 2.15 4.47 -0.66
CA VAL A 37 0.73 4.32 -0.37
C VAL A 37 0.26 5.61 0.29
N MET A 38 -0.72 6.28 -0.31
CA MET A 38 -1.31 7.52 0.22
C MET A 38 -2.36 7.22 1.30
N ASP A 39 -2.82 8.25 2.00
CA ASP A 39 -3.74 8.11 3.13
C ASP A 39 -5.08 7.45 2.77
N ASN A 40 -5.51 7.63 1.51
CA ASN A 40 -6.68 6.99 0.90
C ASN A 40 -6.38 5.58 0.33
N LEU A 41 -5.21 5.01 0.64
CA LEU A 41 -4.68 3.74 0.12
C LEU A 41 -4.40 3.72 -1.39
N GLU A 42 -4.36 4.89 -2.04
CA GLU A 42 -3.90 4.97 -3.42
C GLU A 42 -2.41 4.62 -3.51
N VAL A 43 -2.07 3.70 -4.41
CA VAL A 43 -0.70 3.21 -4.58
C VAL A 43 -0.06 3.84 -5.81
N LYS A 44 1.09 4.48 -5.62
CA LYS A 44 1.87 5.14 -6.69
C LYS A 44 3.32 4.65 -6.66
N PRO A 45 4.00 4.47 -7.80
CA PRO A 45 5.44 4.24 -7.81
C PRO A 45 6.16 5.38 -7.09
N MET A 46 7.07 5.05 -6.20
CA MET A 46 7.87 6.03 -5.49
C MET A 46 9.01 6.48 -6.38
N SER A 47 9.04 7.79 -6.66
CA SER A 47 10.19 8.47 -7.27
C SER A 47 10.55 9.65 -6.39
N THR A 48 11.84 9.95 -6.25
CA THR A 48 12.31 11.13 -5.49
C THR A 48 11.64 12.40 -5.98
N ILE A 49 11.54 12.57 -7.30
CA ILE A 49 10.91 13.75 -7.91
C ILE A 49 9.41 13.80 -7.60
N SER A 50 8.70 12.68 -7.79
CA SER A 50 7.26 12.59 -7.48
C SER A 50 6.96 12.80 -5.99
N SER A 51 7.86 12.34 -5.12
CA SER A 51 7.72 12.51 -3.67
C SER A 51 7.89 13.98 -3.27
N ILE A 52 8.86 14.70 -3.88
CA ILE A 52 9.03 16.15 -3.66
C ILE A 52 7.83 16.93 -4.18
N THR A 53 7.34 16.60 -5.39
CA THR A 53 6.13 17.23 -5.95
C THR A 53 4.93 17.04 -5.03
N LEU A 54 4.74 15.84 -4.49
CA LEU A 54 3.66 15.54 -3.56
C LEU A 54 3.76 16.36 -2.25
N LEU A 55 4.96 16.55 -1.70
CA LEU A 55 5.16 17.43 -0.54
C LEU A 55 4.76 18.88 -0.84
N ASN A 56 5.05 19.36 -2.06
CA ASN A 56 4.63 20.68 -2.50
C ASN A 56 3.11 20.78 -2.69
N GLU A 57 2.45 19.74 -3.22
CA GLU A 57 0.99 19.65 -3.32
C GLU A 57 0.31 19.69 -1.94
N PHE A 58 0.92 19.07 -0.93
CA PHE A 58 0.48 19.15 0.46
C PHE A 58 0.87 20.48 1.17
N ASN A 59 1.32 21.48 0.41
CA ASN A 59 1.73 22.80 0.90
C ASN A 59 2.82 22.76 1.99
N VAL A 60 3.72 21.76 1.94
CA VAL A 60 4.84 21.66 2.88
C VAL A 60 5.92 22.67 2.48
N GLN A 61 5.91 23.83 3.13
CA GLN A 61 6.89 24.91 2.90
C GLN A 61 8.26 24.61 3.53
N ASN A 62 8.30 23.79 4.59
CA ASN A 62 9.52 23.48 5.31
C ASN A 62 9.66 21.98 5.54
N VAL A 63 10.42 21.31 4.66
CA VAL A 63 10.67 19.86 4.77
C VAL A 63 11.40 19.48 6.07
N ARG A 64 12.08 20.40 6.76
CA ARG A 64 12.70 20.10 8.07
C ARG A 64 11.68 19.85 9.17
N SER A 65 10.43 20.30 9.03
CA SER A 65 9.39 19.99 10.03
C SER A 65 8.75 18.62 9.83
N LEU A 66 9.09 17.89 8.75
CA LEU A 66 8.58 16.55 8.52
C LEU A 66 9.29 15.55 9.45
N LYS A 67 8.50 14.64 10.01
CA LYS A 67 9.00 13.55 10.85
C LYS A 67 8.82 12.22 10.14
N GLU A 68 9.90 11.49 9.97
CA GLU A 68 9.87 10.12 9.50
C GLU A 68 9.47 9.16 10.64
N LYS A 69 8.59 8.21 10.34
CA LYS A 69 8.18 7.15 11.26
C LYS A 69 8.18 5.84 10.50
N ILE A 70 8.96 4.88 10.99
CA ILE A 70 8.93 3.50 10.50
C ILE A 70 7.76 2.78 11.17
N VAL A 71 6.94 2.12 10.36
CA VAL A 71 5.80 1.33 10.82
C VAL A 71 5.99 -0.10 10.33
N VAL A 72 5.91 -1.05 11.25
CA VAL A 72 5.92 -2.48 10.93
C VAL A 72 4.46 -2.95 10.86
N LEU A 73 4.09 -3.59 9.76
CA LEU A 73 2.75 -4.12 9.54
C LEU A 73 2.76 -5.63 9.79
N GLY A 74 2.14 -6.06 10.88
CA GLY A 74 1.82 -7.46 11.12
C GLY A 74 0.39 -7.79 10.69
N VAL A 75 -0.06 -9.00 11.06
CA VAL A 75 -1.42 -9.48 10.75
C VAL A 75 -2.47 -8.63 11.47
N ASP A 76 -2.22 -8.27 12.74
CA ASP A 76 -3.14 -7.47 13.53
C ASP A 76 -3.26 -6.03 13.01
N GLU A 77 -2.14 -5.43 12.60
CA GLU A 77 -2.13 -4.11 11.94
C GLU A 77 -2.83 -4.16 10.59
N GLY A 78 -2.61 -5.24 9.82
CA GLY A 78 -3.28 -5.46 8.55
C GLY A 78 -4.80 -5.55 8.70
N LEU A 79 -5.30 -6.25 9.72
CA LEU A 79 -6.74 -6.33 9.99
C LEU A 79 -7.33 -4.97 10.39
N LYS A 80 -6.61 -4.20 11.22
CA LYS A 80 -7.01 -2.83 11.57
C LYS A 80 -7.03 -1.91 10.35
N LEU A 81 -6.03 -2.02 9.47
CA LEU A 81 -5.94 -1.29 8.22
C LEU A 81 -7.11 -1.64 7.28
N LEU A 82 -7.43 -2.92 7.15
CA LEU A 82 -8.58 -3.37 6.36
C LEU A 82 -9.89 -2.81 6.91
N LYS A 83 -10.10 -2.88 8.23
CA LYS A 83 -11.29 -2.31 8.86
C LYS A 83 -11.38 -0.80 8.58
N ALA A 84 -10.31 -0.06 8.82
CA ALA A 84 -10.27 1.38 8.60
C ALA A 84 -10.47 1.74 7.12
N SER A 85 -10.03 0.91 6.17
CA SER A 85 -10.26 1.09 4.73
C SER A 85 -11.73 1.09 4.34
N LEU A 86 -12.59 0.40 5.10
CA LEU A 86 -14.02 0.31 4.82
C LEU A 86 -14.81 1.43 5.50
N GLU A 87 -14.25 2.01 6.57
CA GLU A 87 -14.92 2.98 7.43
C GLU A 87 -14.46 4.43 7.17
N CYS A 88 -13.24 4.64 6.66
CA CYS A 88 -12.61 5.95 6.60
C CYS A 88 -11.96 6.24 5.24
N LYS A 89 -11.89 7.53 4.87
CA LYS A 89 -11.11 8.00 3.71
C LYS A 89 -9.66 8.33 4.06
N THR A 90 -9.38 8.62 5.33
CA THR A 90 -8.05 8.95 5.87
C THR A 90 -7.49 7.78 6.66
N VAL A 91 -7.26 6.68 5.95
CA VAL A 91 -7.01 5.37 6.57
C VAL A 91 -5.72 5.39 7.38
N LEU A 92 -4.58 5.71 6.76
CA LEU A 92 -3.27 5.66 7.42
C LEU A 92 -3.18 6.63 8.61
N THR A 93 -3.76 7.81 8.48
CA THR A 93 -3.84 8.81 9.55
C THR A 93 -4.64 8.28 10.75
N SER A 94 -5.79 7.65 10.50
CA SER A 94 -6.65 7.10 11.57
C SER A 94 -5.93 6.03 12.40
N ILE A 95 -5.26 5.07 11.75
CA ILE A 95 -4.58 3.96 12.44
C ILE A 95 -3.24 4.34 13.05
N PHE A 96 -2.45 5.23 12.44
CA PHE A 96 -1.08 5.49 12.88
C PHE A 96 -0.88 6.80 13.64
N LEU A 97 -1.82 7.74 13.52
CA LEU A 97 -1.82 9.03 14.22
C LEU A 97 -3.02 9.19 15.16
N GLY A 98 -4.06 8.35 15.05
CA GLY A 98 -5.23 8.39 15.92
C GLY A 98 -6.17 9.57 15.66
N VAL A 99 -6.05 10.23 14.50
CA VAL A 99 -6.92 11.34 14.10
C VAL A 99 -7.97 10.79 13.13
N THR A 100 -9.21 10.68 13.61
CA THR A 100 -10.37 10.39 12.77
C THR A 100 -10.81 11.69 12.09
N GLY A 101 -10.58 11.80 10.77
CA GLY A 101 -11.12 12.90 9.97
C GLY A 101 -12.63 12.76 9.86
N ALA A 102 -13.37 13.68 10.49
CA ALA A 102 -14.80 13.89 10.25
C ALA A 102 -15.01 14.66 8.94
#